data_AF-A0A7W0WFN1-F1
#
_entry.id   AF-A0A7W0WFN1-F1
#
_cell.length_a   1.000
_cell.length_b   1.000
_cell.length_c   1.000
_cell.angle_alpha   90.00
_cell.angle_beta   90.00
_cell.angle_gamma   90.00
#
_symmetry.space_group_name_H-M   'P 1'
#
loop_
_entity.id
_entity.type
_entity.pdbx_description
1 polymer ?
#
loop_
_entity_poly.entity_id
_entity_poly.type
_entity_poly.pdbx_seq_one_letter_code
_entity_poly.pdbx_strand_id
1 'polypeptide(L)' 'MSRMEFTSRQAAKTAIFEYLETFYNTRRLHSALGYKSPAEFEEDRIGEANVA' A
#
# COMPACT_ATOMS: atom_id res chain seq x y z
N MET A 1 9.42 17.93 -0.34
CA MET A 1 7.99 17.56 -0.20
C MET A 1 7.16 18.80 -0.50
N SER A 2 6.36 18.79 -1.55
CA SER A 2 5.40 19.87 -1.82
C SER A 2 4.28 19.79 -0.78
N ARG A 3 3.92 20.93 -0.19
CA ARG A 3 2.77 21.04 0.70
C ARG A 3 1.51 21.11 -0.17
N MET A 4 0.50 20.30 0.17
CA MET A 4 -0.80 20.30 -0.51
C MET A 4 -1.86 20.89 0.43
N GLU A 5 -2.55 21.93 -0.03
CA GLU A 5 -3.67 22.54 0.70
C GLU A 5 -5.00 22.01 0.17
N PHE A 6 -5.93 21.69 1.06
CA PHE A 6 -7.24 21.15 0.69
C PHE A 6 -8.34 22.15 1.03
N THR A 7 -9.20 22.44 0.05
CA THR A 7 -10.34 23.36 0.20
C THR A 7 -11.44 22.79 1.10
N SER A 8 -11.49 21.47 1.30
CA SER A 8 -12.47 20.81 2.18
C SER A 8 -11.92 19.57 2.85
N ARG A 9 -12.54 19.17 3.98
CA ARG A 9 -12.23 17.91 4.67
C ARG A 9 -12.45 16.68 3.78
N GLN A 10 -13.43 16.73 2.89
CA GLN A 10 -13.71 15.61 1.99
C GLN A 10 -12.58 15.45 0.96
N ALA A 11 -12.08 16.55 0.39
CA ALA A 11 -10.96 16.52 -0.54
C ALA A 11 -9.69 15.95 0.13
N ALA A 12 -9.41 16.35 1.37
CA ALA A 12 -8.30 15.79 2.14
C ALA A 12 -8.45 14.28 2.38
N LYS A 13 -9.66 13.81 2.73
CA LYS A 13 -9.91 12.38 2.94
C LYS A 13 -9.68 11.56 1.67
N THR A 14 -10.17 12.04 0.53
CA THR A 14 -9.97 11.38 -0.77
C THR A 14 -8.49 11.29 -1.13
N ALA A 15 -7.73 12.39 -0.98
CA ALA A 15 -6.30 12.38 -1.27
C ALA A 15 -5.50 11.46 -0.33
N ILE A 16 -5.85 11.42 0.96
CA ILE A 16 -5.24 10.48 1.91
C ILE A 16 -5.55 9.04 1.52
N PHE A 17 -6.81 8.75 1.18
CA PHE A 17 -7.23 7.43 0.77
C PHE A 17 -6.49 6.95 -0.48
N GLU A 18 -6.43 7.78 -1.52
CA GLU A 18 -5.71 7.49 -2.75
C GLU A 18 -4.21 7.25 -2.51
N TYR A 19 -3.59 8.09 -1.66
CA TYR A 19 -2.19 7.90 -1.25
C TYR A 19 -1.99 6.57 -0.51
N LEU A 20 -2.88 6.23 0.43
CA LEU A 20 -2.78 5.00 1.20
C LEU A 20 -2.94 3.77 0.32
N GLU A 21 -3.95 3.72 -0.54
CA GLU A 21 -4.25 2.54 -1.36
C GLU A 21 -3.30 2.37 -2.53
N THR A 22 -3.01 3.44 -3.27
CA THR A 22 -2.26 3.33 -4.52
C THR A 22 -0.76 3.40 -4.29
N PHE A 23 -0.32 4.20 -3.31
CA PHE A 23 1.11 4.46 -3.12
C PHE A 23 1.71 3.78 -1.90
N TYR A 24 1.13 3.99 -0.72
CA TYR A 24 1.76 3.62 0.54
C TYR A 24 1.62 2.13 0.84
N ASN A 25 0.40 1.59 0.87
CA ASN A 25 0.17 0.19 1.23
C ASN A 25 0.76 -0.78 0.21
N THR A 26 0.86 -0.39 -1.06
CA THR A 26 1.48 -1.20 -2.12
C THR A 26 3.00 -1.34 -1.97
N ARG A 27 3.67 -0.38 -1.30
CA ARG A 27 5.14 -0.35 -1.16
C ARG A 27 5.63 -0.57 0.26
N ARG A 28 4.74 -0.49 1.24
CA ARG A 28 5.12 -0.57 2.64
C ARG A 28 5.65 -1.96 2.96
N LEU A 29 6.89 -2.02 3.43
CA LEU A 29 7.47 -3.27 3.91
C LEU A 29 6.99 -3.57 5.32
N HIS A 30 6.60 -4.81 5.55
CA HIS A 30 6.14 -5.29 6.84
C HIS A 30 7.16 -6.27 7.42
N SER A 31 7.70 -5.97 8.60
CA SER A 31 8.65 -6.87 9.29
C SER A 31 8.05 -8.24 9.58
N ALA A 32 6.76 -8.30 9.89
CA ALA A 32 6.00 -9.54 10.06
C ALA A 32 5.89 -10.38 8.77
N LEU A 33 6.04 -9.75 7.59
CA LEU A 33 6.05 -10.40 6.28
C LEU A 33 7.48 -10.64 5.77
N GLY A 34 8.49 -10.55 6.63
CA GLY A 34 9.89 -10.70 6.22
C GLY A 34 10.41 -9.52 5.41
N TYR A 35 9.91 -8.31 5.67
CA TYR A 35 10.23 -7.09 4.91
C TYR A 35 9.77 -7.12 3.45
N LYS A 36 8.65 -7.78 3.19
CA LYS A 36 7.96 -7.75 1.89
C LYS A 36 6.78 -6.79 1.94
N SER A 37 6.41 -6.25 0.78
CA SER A 37 5.13 -5.58 0.60
C SER A 37 3.97 -6.59 0.64
N PRO A 38 2.73 -6.16 0.90
CA PRO A 38 1.57 -7.04 0.84
C PRO A 38 1.42 -7.72 -0.53
N ALA A 39 1.70 -7.02 -1.62
CA ALA A 39 1.64 -7.56 -2.97
C ALA A 39 2.68 -8.66 -3.20
N GLU A 40 3.94 -8.43 -2.83
CA GLU A 40 5.00 -9.44 -2.91
C GLU A 40 4.68 -10.66 -2.04
N PHE A 41 4.14 -10.43 -0.84
CA PHE A 41 3.74 -11.51 0.05
C PHE A 41 2.60 -12.36 -0.54
N GLU A 42 1.61 -11.75 -1.18
CA GLU A 42 0.54 -12.46 -1.87
C GLU A 42 1.03 -13.23 -3.10
N GLU A 43 1.93 -12.65 -3.89
CA GLU A 43 2.54 -13.28 -5.07
C GLU A 43 3.35 -14.52 -4.67
N ASP A 44 4.18 -14.41 -3.64
CA ASP A 44 4.93 -15.55 -3.10
C ASP A 44 3.98 -16.66 -2.63
N ARG A 45 2.91 -16.29 -1.91
CA ARG A 45 1.94 -17.27 -1.39
C ARG A 45 1.16 -17.98 -2.50
N ILE A 46 0.84 -17.28 -3.59
CA ILE A 46 0.20 -17.87 -4.78
C ILE A 46 1.19 -18.77 -5.52
N GLY A 47 2.45 -18.35 -5.64
CA GLY A 47 3.53 -19.17 -6.20
C GLY A 47 3.72 -20.48 -5.43
N GLU A 48 3.80 -20.41 -4.10
CA GLU A 48 3.88 -21.59 -3.23
C GLU A 48 2.70 -22.54 -3.40
N ALA A 49 1.47 -22.01 -3.51
CA ALA A 49 0.28 -22.82 -3.71
C ALA A 49 0.18 -23.49 -5.10
N ASN A 50 0.84 -22.93 -6.12
CA ASN A 50 0.84 -23.47 -7.49
C ASN A 50 1.94 -24.51 -7.73
N VAL A 51 2.93 -24.59 -6.84
CA VAL A 51 4.07 -25.53 -6.94
C VAL A 51 3.85 -26.79 -6.08
N ALA A 52 2.87 -26.77 -5.19
CA ALA A 52 2.41 -27.91 -4.37
C ALA A 52 1.31 -28.73 -5.08
#